data_AF-A0A914USR9-F1
#
_entry.id   AF-A0A914USR9-F1
#
_cell.length_a   1.000
_cell.length_b   1.000
_cell.length_c   1.000
_cell.angle_alpha   90.00
_cell.angle_beta   90.00
_cell.angle_gamma   90.00
#
_symmetry.space_group_name_H-M   'P 1'
#
loop_
_entity.id
_entity.type
_entity.pdbx_description
1 polymer ?
#
loop_
_entity_poly.entity_id
_entity_poly.type
_entity_poly.pdbx_seq_one_letter_code
_entity_poly.pdbx_strand_id
1 'polypeptide(L)'
;MEETLRMTKDAKRPYFAFTKFTFDPYAEDMLFYREMDLCTTLQQTADLGGSGVVIWSSTSSTSSASKCKQIAEYMKNLFGPTSHRVIQGAQKCSNDRCSGHGACESLNSITVHTEHISRKKNKTNTKQNGISGAGVEPATYGFLRDSTVHRSTN
;
A
#
# COMPACT_ATOMS: atom_id res chain seq x y z
N MET A 1 4.29 -13.45 2.08
CA MET A 1 5.54 -12.66 2.07
C MET A 1 6.46 -13.05 3.22
N GLU A 2 5.94 -13.35 4.42
CA GLU A 2 6.76 -13.86 5.55
C GLU A 2 7.58 -15.11 5.19
N GLU A 3 7.01 -16.04 4.42
CA GLU A 3 7.75 -17.22 3.96
C GLU A 3 8.95 -16.85 3.07
N THR A 4 8.79 -15.84 2.21
CA THR A 4 9.90 -15.28 1.42
C THR A 4 10.96 -14.66 2.34
N LEU A 5 10.55 -13.96 3.40
CA LEU A 5 11.50 -13.44 4.39
C LEU A 5 12.26 -14.53 5.10
N ARG A 6 11.59 -15.63 5.48
CA ARG A 6 12.22 -16.80 6.09
C ARG A 6 13.35 -17.35 5.21
N MET A 7 13.17 -17.37 3.88
CA MET A 7 14.17 -17.88 2.94
C MET A 7 15.28 -16.86 2.60
N THR A 8 15.00 -15.56 2.68
CA THR A 8 15.93 -14.49 2.26
C THR A 8 16.70 -13.86 3.42
N LYS A 9 16.37 -14.19 4.68
CA LYS A 9 16.94 -13.58 5.88
C LYS A 9 18.47 -13.68 5.91
N ASP A 10 19.00 -14.87 5.69
CA ASP A 10 20.44 -15.13 5.79
C ASP A 10 21.19 -14.69 4.54
N ALA A 11 20.52 -14.75 3.38
CA ALA A 11 21.13 -14.44 2.09
C ALA A 11 21.15 -12.94 1.75
N LYS A 12 20.46 -12.09 2.53
CA LYS A 12 20.29 -10.63 2.26
C LYS A 12 19.89 -10.32 0.81
N ARG A 13 19.13 -11.20 0.15
CA ARG A 13 18.77 -11.05 -1.26
C ARG A 13 17.55 -10.13 -1.41
N PRO A 14 17.54 -9.23 -2.41
CA PRO A 14 16.34 -8.47 -2.73
C PRO A 14 15.24 -9.43 -3.18
N TYR A 15 14.00 -9.12 -2.82
CA TYR A 15 12.83 -9.85 -3.29
C TYR A 15 11.75 -8.87 -3.75
N PHE A 16 10.93 -9.34 -4.69
CA PHE A 16 9.85 -8.57 -5.28
C PHE A 16 8.55 -9.35 -5.13
N ALA A 17 7.53 -8.69 -4.59
CA ALA A 17 6.21 -9.30 -4.49
C ALA A 17 5.48 -9.22 -5.83
N PHE A 18 4.84 -10.30 -6.26
CA PHE A 18 3.99 -10.29 -7.45
C PHE A 18 2.56 -9.98 -7.03
N THR A 19 1.94 -8.99 -7.68
CA THR A 19 0.53 -8.67 -7.42
C THR A 19 -0.22 -8.32 -8.70
N LYS A 20 -1.54 -8.51 -8.66
CA LYS A 20 -2.44 -8.04 -9.72
C LYS A 20 -2.97 -6.66 -9.34
N PHE A 21 -3.76 -6.06 -10.23
CA PHE A 21 -4.56 -4.88 -9.94
C PHE A 21 -6.06 -5.16 -10.04
N THR A 22 -6.42 -6.44 -10.21
CA THR A 22 -7.80 -6.94 -10.32
C THR A 22 -8.00 -8.22 -9.51
N PHE A 23 -9.22 -8.42 -9.03
CA PHE A 23 -9.67 -9.66 -8.39
C PHE A 23 -10.07 -10.68 -9.48
N ASP A 24 -9.10 -11.48 -9.93
CA ASP A 24 -9.22 -12.73 -10.72
C ASP A 24 -9.82 -12.70 -12.16
N PRO A 25 -9.45 -13.67 -13.04
CA PRO A 25 -9.39 -13.48 -14.49
C PRO A 25 -10.55 -14.10 -15.31
N TYR A 26 -11.58 -14.65 -14.65
CA TYR A 26 -12.72 -15.32 -15.31
C TYR A 26 -14.00 -14.49 -15.32
N ALA A 27 -14.01 -13.33 -14.66
CA ALA A 27 -15.08 -12.37 -14.82
C ALA A 27 -14.95 -11.70 -16.18
N GLU A 28 -16.06 -11.57 -16.91
CA GLU A 28 -16.09 -10.74 -18.13
C GLU A 28 -15.68 -9.29 -17.82
N ASP A 29 -16.00 -8.85 -16.60
CA ASP A 29 -15.80 -7.50 -16.09
C ASP A 29 -14.47 -7.30 -15.35
N MET A 30 -13.86 -6.13 -15.57
CA MET A 30 -12.61 -5.72 -14.92
C MET A 30 -12.88 -5.26 -13.48
N LEU A 31 -12.81 -6.18 -12.53
CA LEU A 31 -12.97 -5.85 -11.10
C LEU A 31 -11.64 -5.39 -10.49
N PHE A 32 -11.38 -4.09 -10.56
CA PHE A 32 -10.18 -3.47 -10.02
C PHE A 32 -10.11 -3.48 -8.49
N TYR A 33 -8.89 -3.53 -7.94
CA TYR A 33 -8.67 -3.30 -6.52
C TYR A 33 -9.14 -1.89 -6.13
N ARG A 34 -9.89 -1.78 -5.05
CA ARG A 34 -10.22 -0.46 -4.46
C ARG A 34 -8.98 0.10 -3.78
N GLU A 35 -9.02 1.38 -3.44
CA GLU A 35 -7.90 2.08 -2.82
C GLU A 35 -7.34 1.35 -1.59
N MET A 36 -8.22 0.87 -0.70
CA MET A 36 -7.81 0.11 0.49
C MET A 36 -7.09 -1.19 0.14
N ASP A 37 -7.63 -1.96 -0.81
CA ASP A 37 -7.08 -3.26 -1.21
C ASP A 37 -5.71 -3.08 -1.86
N LEU A 38 -5.59 -2.07 -2.73
CA LEU A 38 -4.33 -1.70 -3.37
C LEU A 38 -3.30 -1.20 -2.35
N CYS A 39 -3.69 -0.24 -1.51
CA CYS A 39 -2.81 0.35 -0.50
C CYS A 39 -2.28 -0.72 0.44
N THR A 40 -3.16 -1.57 0.98
CA THR A 40 -2.78 -2.67 1.90
C THR A 40 -1.81 -3.63 1.22
N THR A 41 -2.07 -4.03 -0.02
CA THR A 41 -1.21 -4.96 -0.75
C THR A 41 0.20 -4.40 -0.99
N LEU A 42 0.29 -3.13 -1.41
CA LEU A 42 1.58 -2.47 -1.64
C LEU A 42 2.31 -2.19 -0.32
N GLN A 43 1.59 -1.73 0.69
CA GLN A 43 2.15 -1.39 1.99
C GLN A 43 2.67 -2.64 2.71
N GLN A 44 1.97 -3.78 2.66
CA GLN A 44 2.49 -5.04 3.22
C GLN A 44 3.84 -5.43 2.63
N THR A 45 4.06 -5.18 1.33
CA THR A 45 5.37 -5.43 0.71
C THR A 45 6.44 -4.51 1.27
N ALA A 46 6.14 -3.21 1.37
CA ALA A 46 7.05 -2.20 1.90
C ALA A 46 7.39 -2.44 3.37
N ASP A 47 6.38 -2.78 4.18
CA ASP A 47 6.50 -2.99 5.63
C ASP A 47 7.34 -4.22 5.96
N LEU A 48 7.44 -5.17 5.04
CA LEU A 48 8.28 -6.35 5.19
C LEU A 48 9.71 -6.15 4.63
N GLY A 49 10.04 -4.95 4.15
CA GLY A 49 11.37 -4.66 3.58
C GLY A 49 11.55 -5.16 2.15
N GLY A 50 10.46 -5.36 1.40
CA GLY A 50 10.52 -5.78 0.01
C GLY A 50 11.18 -4.73 -0.88
N SER A 51 11.96 -5.19 -1.87
CA SER A 51 12.67 -4.30 -2.80
C SER A 51 11.76 -3.71 -3.87
N GLY A 52 10.54 -4.22 -4.02
CA GLY A 52 9.53 -3.68 -4.90
C GLY A 52 8.39 -4.67 -5.18
N VAL A 53 7.54 -4.27 -6.12
CA VAL A 53 6.38 -5.05 -6.55
C VAL A 53 6.42 -5.20 -8.07
N VAL A 54 6.18 -6.43 -8.55
CA VAL A 54 5.95 -6.73 -9.96
C VAL A 54 4.44 -6.85 -10.18
N ILE A 55 3.90 -5.96 -10.99
CA ILE A 55 2.49 -5.97 -11.36
C ILE A 55 2.32 -6.91 -12.55
N TRP A 56 1.35 -7.82 -12.46
CA TRP A 56 1.05 -8.73 -13.55
C TRP A 56 -0.46 -8.82 -13.81
N SER A 57 -0.82 -9.23 -15.02
CA SER A 57 -2.21 -9.50 -15.40
C SER A 57 -2.29 -10.52 -16.53
N SER A 58 -3.50 -10.99 -16.81
CA SER A 58 -3.79 -11.90 -17.92
C SER A 58 -3.89 -11.12 -19.24
N THR A 59 -3.57 -11.77 -20.36
CA THR A 59 -3.85 -11.24 -21.70
C THR A 59 -5.35 -11.02 -21.93
N SER A 60 -6.23 -11.74 -21.22
CA SER A 60 -7.68 -11.51 -21.24
C SER A 60 -8.09 -10.14 -20.68
N SER A 61 -7.26 -9.50 -19.87
CA SER A 61 -7.49 -8.14 -19.35
C SER A 61 -7.18 -7.06 -20.38
N THR A 62 -6.43 -7.37 -21.44
CA THR A 62 -6.09 -6.43 -22.52
C THR A 62 -6.71 -6.84 -23.86
N SER A 63 -7.74 -7.70 -23.82
CA SER A 63 -8.34 -8.31 -25.02
C SER A 63 -9.22 -7.36 -25.85
N SER A 64 -9.50 -6.14 -25.38
CA SER A 64 -10.30 -5.16 -26.11
C SER A 64 -9.87 -3.72 -25.80
N ALA A 65 -10.12 -2.80 -26.73
CA ALA A 65 -9.82 -1.38 -26.55
C ALA A 65 -10.54 -0.78 -25.33
N SER A 66 -11.77 -1.23 -25.05
CA SER A 66 -12.52 -0.81 -23.86
C SER A 66 -11.82 -1.21 -22.57
N LYS A 67 -11.35 -2.46 -22.46
CA LYS A 67 -10.61 -2.93 -21.28
C LYS A 67 -9.30 -2.16 -21.10
N CYS A 68 -8.54 -1.94 -22.18
CA CYS A 68 -7.30 -1.16 -22.12
C CYS A 68 -7.56 0.29 -21.65
N LYS A 69 -8.64 0.92 -22.11
CA LYS A 69 -9.03 2.27 -21.65
C LYS A 69 -9.34 2.28 -20.15
N GLN A 70 -10.11 1.32 -19.66
CA GLN A 70 -10.41 1.19 -18.23
C GLN A 70 -9.14 0.99 -17.40
N ILE A 71 -8.19 0.17 -17.88
CA ILE A 71 -6.88 0.01 -17.23
C ILE A 71 -6.12 1.33 -17.19
N ALA A 72 -6.06 2.06 -18.31
CA ALA A 72 -5.35 3.34 -18.36
C ALA A 72 -5.94 4.37 -17.38
N GLU A 73 -7.27 4.43 -17.29
CA GLU A 73 -7.99 5.29 -16.34
C GLU A 73 -7.72 4.87 -14.89
N TYR A 74 -7.80 3.58 -14.59
CA TYR A 74 -7.46 3.05 -13.26
C TYR A 74 -6.02 3.36 -12.86
N MET A 75 -5.08 3.17 -13.79
CA MET A 75 -3.66 3.42 -13.56
C MET A 75 -3.39 4.90 -13.28
N LYS A 76 -3.99 5.79 -14.07
CA LYS A 76 -3.85 7.24 -13.93
C LYS A 76 -4.49 7.77 -12.64
N ASN A 77 -5.71 7.31 -12.33
CA ASN A 77 -6.54 7.95 -11.32
C ASN A 77 -6.40 7.34 -9.92
N LEU A 78 -6.02 6.05 -9.82
CA LEU A 78 -5.95 5.36 -8.54
C LEU A 78 -4.61 4.65 -8.30
N PHE A 79 -4.19 3.80 -9.24
CA PHE A 79 -3.00 2.97 -9.00
C PHE A 79 -1.72 3.80 -8.84
N GLY A 80 -1.46 4.70 -9.80
CA GLY A 80 -0.27 5.56 -9.81
C GLY A 80 -0.17 6.42 -8.56
N PRO A 81 -1.21 7.23 -8.23
CA PRO A 81 -1.21 8.04 -7.02
C PRO A 81 -1.05 7.22 -5.72
N THR A 82 -1.71 6.07 -5.61
CA THR A 82 -1.60 5.20 -4.42
C THR A 82 -0.19 4.63 -4.28
N SER A 83 0.38 4.11 -5.38
CA SER A 83 1.75 3.58 -5.41
C SER A 83 2.76 4.66 -5.06
N HIS A 84 2.58 5.88 -5.56
CA HIS A 84 3.45 7.00 -5.25
C HIS A 84 3.46 7.32 -3.75
N ARG A 85 2.29 7.36 -3.09
CA ARG A 85 2.21 7.55 -1.64
C ARG A 85 2.95 6.43 -0.88
N VAL A 86 2.79 5.18 -1.31
CA VAL A 86 3.47 4.04 -0.67
C VAL A 86 4.99 4.14 -0.80
N ILE A 87 5.48 4.46 -1.99
CA ILE A 87 6.91 4.66 -2.27
C ILE A 87 7.47 5.82 -1.45
N GLN A 88 6.78 6.96 -1.42
CA GLN A 88 7.22 8.12 -0.62
C GLN A 88 7.28 7.80 0.87
N GLY A 89 6.30 7.06 1.40
CA GLY A 89 6.30 6.61 2.79
C GLY A 89 7.50 5.70 3.12
N ALA A 90 7.79 4.73 2.25
CA ALA A 90 8.93 3.84 2.40
C ALA A 90 10.28 4.60 2.31
N GLN A 91 10.42 5.51 1.34
CA GLN A 91 11.60 6.35 1.17
C GLN A 91 11.83 7.26 2.38
N LYS A 92 10.76 7.91 2.87
CA LYS A 92 10.84 8.73 4.08
C LYS A 92 11.30 7.90 5.28
N CYS A 93 10.75 6.70 5.46
CA CYS A 93 11.19 5.83 6.54
C CYS A 93 12.67 5.44 6.39
N SER A 94 13.10 5.06 5.19
CA SER A 94 14.50 4.75 4.91
C SER A 94 15.43 5.90 5.26
N ASN A 95 15.08 7.14 4.89
CA ASN A 95 15.87 8.32 5.20
C ASN A 95 15.89 8.62 6.70
N ASP A 96 14.71 8.67 7.33
CA ASP A 96 14.56 9.08 8.73
C ASP A 96 15.10 8.05 9.73
N ARG A 97 15.08 6.76 9.37
CA ARG A 97 15.38 5.65 10.29
C ARG A 97 16.57 4.79 9.90
N CYS A 98 16.88 4.71 8.61
CA CYS A 98 18.00 3.91 8.08
C CYS A 98 19.10 4.78 7.46
N SER A 99 19.03 6.12 7.60
CA SER A 99 19.94 7.08 6.95
C SER A 99 20.03 6.91 5.42
N GLY A 100 18.99 6.38 4.78
CA GLY A 100 18.95 6.10 3.34
C GLY A 100 19.72 4.84 2.91
N HIS A 101 20.24 4.04 3.84
CA HIS A 101 21.08 2.87 3.56
C HIS A 101 20.37 1.52 3.81
N GLY A 102 19.04 1.52 3.84
CA GLY A 102 18.28 0.31 4.15
C GLY A 102 16.77 0.45 4.01
N ALA A 103 16.08 -0.69 4.02
CA ALA A 103 14.62 -0.74 4.08
C ALA A 103 14.15 -0.75 5.54
N CYS A 104 12.97 -0.18 5.78
CA CYS A 104 12.29 -0.29 7.06
C CYS A 104 11.52 -1.61 7.13
N GLU A 105 11.61 -2.31 8.26
CA GLU A 105 10.90 -3.57 8.49
C GLU A 105 10.05 -3.44 9.76
N SER A 106 8.77 -3.71 9.65
CA SER A 106 7.86 -3.78 10.79
C SER A 106 7.59 -5.23 11.13
N LEU A 107 8.09 -5.70 12.27
CA LEU A 107 7.78 -7.04 12.79
C LEU A 107 6.33 -7.18 13.29
N ASN A 108 5.59 -6.06 13.38
CA ASN A 108 4.19 -6.01 13.82
C ASN A 108 3.19 -5.88 12.63
N SER A 109 3.61 -6.24 11.41
CA SER A 109 2.90 -5.94 10.16
C SER A 109 1.54 -6.64 9.95
N ILE A 110 1.07 -7.45 10.91
CA ILE A 110 -0.35 -7.86 10.97
C ILE A 110 -1.11 -6.99 11.97
N THR A 111 -0.90 -5.68 11.94
CA THR A 111 -2.00 -4.80 12.33
C THR A 111 -2.75 -4.50 11.03
N VAL A 112 -3.70 -5.37 10.68
CA VAL A 112 -4.83 -4.94 9.85
C VAL A 112 -5.31 -3.66 10.50
N HIS A 113 -5.14 -2.52 9.84
CA HIS A 113 -5.52 -1.20 10.35
C HIS A 113 -7.00 -1.22 10.75
N THR A 114 -7.24 -1.61 12.00
CA THR A 114 -8.53 -1.56 12.68
C THR A 114 -8.42 -0.58 13.85
N GLU A 115 -7.44 0.32 13.83
CA GLU A 115 -7.40 1.46 14.74
C GLU A 115 -8.28 2.61 14.22
N HIS A 116 -9.54 2.33 13.95
CA HIS A 116 -10.57 3.36 13.86
C HIS A 116 -11.43 3.47 15.13
N ILE A 117 -11.17 2.68 16.17
CA ILE A 117 -11.90 2.75 17.44
C ILE A 117 -10.93 2.82 18.63
N SER A 118 -10.30 3.99 18.88
CA SER A 118 -9.90 4.37 20.25
C SER A 118 -9.34 5.79 20.47
N ARG A 119 -9.33 6.69 19.47
CA ARG A 119 -8.95 8.11 19.72
C ARG A 119 -10.08 9.11 19.55
N LYS A 120 -11.24 8.81 20.16
CA LYS A 120 -12.18 9.85 20.60
C LYS A 120 -12.55 9.64 22.07
N LYS A 121 -11.65 10.03 22.97
CA LYS A 121 -12.05 10.46 24.31
C LYS A 121 -11.58 11.91 24.51
N ASN A 122 -12.59 12.76 24.75
CA ASN A 122 -12.56 14.11 25.31
C ASN A 122 -12.16 15.30 24.41
N LYS A 123 -13.16 15.97 23.81
CA LYS A 123 -13.80 17.17 24.43
C LYS A 123 -14.98 17.71 23.60
N THR A 124 -16.18 17.53 24.16
CA THR A 124 -17.34 18.47 24.27
C THR A 124 -17.84 19.34 23.09
N ASN A 125 -19.11 19.08 22.72
CA ASN A 125 -20.24 19.97 22.38
C ASN A 125 -20.00 21.29 21.62
N THR A 126 -20.59 21.42 20.41
CA THR A 126 -21.40 22.59 19.96
C THR A 126 -22.27 22.18 18.76
N LYS A 127 -23.58 22.52 18.79
CA LYS A 127 -24.54 22.36 17.67
C LYS A 127 -24.29 23.40 16.58
N GLN A 128 -24.44 23.05 15.29
CA GLN A 128 -25.03 23.94 14.27
C GLN A 128 -25.30 23.21 12.94
N ASN A 129 -26.49 23.50 12.38
CA ASN A 129 -26.94 23.18 11.04
C ASN A 129 -26.11 23.92 9.97
N GLY A 130 -25.97 23.35 8.77
CA GLY A 130 -25.54 24.14 7.59
C GLY A 130 -24.84 23.31 6.50
N ILE A 131 -25.31 23.48 5.27
CA ILE A 131 -24.83 22.87 4.03
C ILE A 131 -23.52 23.53 3.57
N SER A 132 -22.48 22.75 3.29
CA SER A 132 -21.54 22.88 2.14
C SER A 132 -20.19 22.19 2.38
N GLY A 133 -19.72 21.47 1.36
CA GLY A 133 -18.32 21.22 1.01
C GLY A 133 -17.33 20.77 2.10
N ALA A 134 -16.92 19.51 2.07
CA ALA A 134 -15.65 19.08 2.64
C ALA A 134 -15.06 17.96 1.78
N GLY A 135 -13.95 18.25 1.10
CA GLY A 135 -13.09 17.22 0.54
C GLY A 135 -12.69 16.27 1.66
N VAL A 136 -12.96 15.00 1.48
CA VAL A 136 -12.56 13.96 2.45
C VAL A 136 -11.04 13.90 2.40
N GLU A 137 -10.39 14.43 3.43
CA GLU A 137 -8.96 14.24 3.64
C GLU A 137 -8.71 12.72 3.70
N PRO A 138 -7.86 12.15 2.81
CA PRO A 138 -7.66 10.72 2.79
C PRO A 138 -7.08 10.32 4.15
N ALA A 139 -7.75 9.40 4.84
CA ALA A 139 -7.27 8.81 6.08
C ALA A 139 -5.76 8.57 5.99
N THR A 140 -4.98 9.15 6.90
CA THR A 140 -3.56 8.84 7.05
C THR A 140 -3.45 7.35 7.39
N TYR A 141 -3.37 6.51 6.36
CA TYR A 141 -2.90 5.14 6.47
C TYR A 141 -1.56 5.23 7.20
N GLY A 142 -1.47 4.61 8.38
CA GLY A 142 -0.30 4.71 9.22
C GLY A 142 0.92 4.16 8.49
N PHE A 143 1.69 5.04 7.89
CA PHE A 143 2.92 4.73 7.17
C PHE A 143 4.05 4.48 8.15
N LEU A 144 4.44 3.22 8.34
CA LEU A 144 5.71 2.79 8.98
C LEU A 144 6.19 3.61 10.20
N ARG A 145 5.27 4.23 10.97
CA ARG A 145 5.63 5.20 12.01
C ARG A 145 6.32 4.52 13.20
N ASP A 146 6.11 3.21 13.35
CA ASP A 146 6.52 2.37 14.47
C ASP A 146 7.33 1.13 14.02
N SER A 147 8.07 1.24 12.92
CA SER A 147 8.95 0.16 12.46
C SER A 147 10.05 -0.07 13.50
N THR A 148 9.99 -1.22 14.16
CA THR A 148 10.85 -1.58 15.30
C THR A 148 12.19 -2.17 14.85
N VAL A 149 12.32 -2.53 13.56
CA VAL A 149 13.52 -3.19 13.01
C VAL A 149 13.97 -2.50 11.73
N HIS A 150 15.28 -2.31 11.62
CA HIS A 150 15.92 -1.59 10.52
C HIS A 150 16.92 -2.54 9.85
N ARG A 151 16.74 -2.80 8.56
CA ARG A 151 17.70 -3.60 7.79
C ARG A 151 18.60 -2.67 7.01
N SER A 152 19.72 -2.31 7.61
CA SER A 152 20.82 -1.62 6.93
C SER A 152 21.59 -2.64 6.08
N THR A 153 21.71 -2.36 4.78
CA THR A 153 22.57 -3.14 3.88
C THR A 153 23.92 -2.45 3.81
N ASN A 154 24.79 -2.74 4.79
CA ASN A 154 26.24 -2.68 4.61
C ASN A 154 26.75 -4.04 4.14
#